data_AF-A0A850P3Y5-F1
#
_entry.id   AF-A0A850P3Y5-F1
#
_cell.length_a   1.000
_cell.length_b   1.000
_cell.length_c   1.000
_cell.angle_alpha   90.00
_cell.angle_beta   90.00
_cell.angle_gamma   90.00
#
_symmetry.space_group_name_H-M   'P 1'
#
loop_
_entity.id
_entity.type
_entity.pdbx_description
1 polymer ?
#
loop_
_entity_poly.entity_id
_entity_poly.type
_entity_poly.pdbx_seq_one_letter_code
_entity_poly.pdbx_strand_id
1 'polypeptide(L)'
;MTGKWTPGPWGWFGYAGGIPEVYLATTHSGRRYVMGFKRWGMKGAQPQFQPEGRGLVDASKLLQFEVGDRSVRGVEEARKNGSVYRLDIRGIDCPDARLISASPDLAEALDEIMNYQGGADSALDDPYIVERARAALAKAKGEPA
;
A
#
# COMPACT_ATOMS: atom_id res chain seq x y z
N MET A 1 11.59 -7.75 12.89
CA MET A 1 10.18 -7.99 12.49
C MET A 1 10.03 -7.54 11.04
N THR A 2 9.97 -8.48 10.11
CA THR A 2 9.71 -8.23 8.69
C THR A 2 8.23 -7.88 8.51
N GLY A 3 7.93 -6.80 7.77
CA GLY A 3 6.54 -6.46 7.48
C GLY A 3 5.83 -7.58 6.72
N LYS A 4 4.49 -7.62 6.82
CA LYS A 4 3.64 -8.64 6.18
C LYS A 4 3.49 -8.47 4.66
N TRP A 5 4.24 -7.55 4.06
CA TRP A 5 4.24 -7.30 2.62
C TRP A 5 5.01 -8.37 1.85
N THR A 6 4.71 -8.45 0.56
CA THR A 6 5.43 -9.30 -0.39
C THR A 6 6.93 -8.96 -0.35
N PRO A 7 7.83 -9.93 -0.10
CA PRO A 7 9.26 -9.64 -0.07
C PRO A 7 9.75 -9.06 -1.39
N GLY A 8 10.57 -8.00 -1.34
CA GLY A 8 11.21 -7.44 -2.52
C GLY A 8 12.54 -8.11 -2.88
N PRO A 9 13.26 -7.56 -3.87
CA PRO A 9 12.89 -6.43 -4.74
C PRO A 9 11.65 -6.66 -5.61
N TRP A 10 10.93 -5.56 -5.85
CA TRP A 10 9.79 -5.49 -6.77
C TRP A 10 10.20 -4.82 -8.07
N GLY A 11 9.55 -5.19 -9.17
CA GLY A 11 9.74 -4.59 -10.49
C GLY A 11 8.45 -4.56 -11.29
N TRP A 12 8.36 -3.59 -12.19
CA TRP A 12 7.27 -3.50 -13.15
C TRP A 12 7.51 -4.45 -14.32
N PHE A 13 6.47 -5.19 -14.67
CA PHE A 13 6.44 -6.14 -15.77
C PHE A 13 5.19 -5.92 -16.60
N GLY A 14 5.15 -6.51 -17.78
CA GLY A 14 4.01 -6.39 -18.65
C GLY A 14 4.33 -6.58 -20.12
N TYR A 15 3.34 -6.27 -20.94
CA TYR A 15 3.41 -6.25 -22.38
C TYR A 15 2.53 -5.11 -22.90
N ALA A 16 3.03 -4.37 -23.89
CA ALA A 16 2.33 -3.19 -24.42
C ALA A 16 1.57 -3.47 -25.74
N GLY A 17 1.68 -4.67 -26.32
CA GLY A 17 0.99 -5.03 -27.56
C GLY A 17 -0.31 -5.81 -27.32
N GLY A 18 -1.10 -6.00 -28.38
CA GLY A 18 -2.30 -6.85 -28.38
C GLY A 18 -3.30 -6.48 -27.26
N ILE A 19 -3.25 -7.22 -26.16
CA ILE A 19 -3.94 -6.92 -24.91
C ILE A 19 -2.89 -6.40 -23.91
N PRO A 20 -2.77 -5.08 -23.72
CA PRO A 20 -1.76 -4.53 -22.82
C PRO A 20 -1.98 -5.01 -21.38
N GLU A 21 -0.89 -5.37 -20.74
CA GLU A 21 -0.85 -5.79 -19.34
C GLU A 21 0.33 -5.11 -18.66
N VAL A 22 0.11 -4.55 -17.47
CA VAL A 22 1.17 -3.99 -16.62
C VAL A 22 0.91 -4.49 -15.20
N TYR A 23 1.93 -4.95 -14.50
CA TYR A 23 1.82 -5.43 -13.13
C TYR A 23 3.14 -5.24 -12.37
N LEU A 24 3.04 -5.21 -11.04
CA LEU A 24 4.17 -5.17 -10.12
C LEU A 24 4.35 -6.57 -9.51
N ALA A 25 5.56 -7.12 -9.60
CA ALA A 25 5.87 -8.44 -9.06
C ALA A 25 7.31 -8.51 -8.53
N THR A 26 7.64 -9.59 -7.81
CA THR A 26 9.01 -9.86 -7.38
C THR A 26 9.92 -10.10 -8.58
N THR A 27 11.12 -9.54 -8.56
CA THR A 27 12.09 -9.70 -9.65
C THR A 27 12.79 -11.07 -9.62
N HIS A 28 12.79 -11.72 -8.46
CA HIS A 28 13.25 -13.08 -8.26
C HIS A 28 12.13 -13.97 -7.69
N SER A 29 12.41 -15.28 -7.55
CA SER A 29 11.52 -16.25 -6.88
C SER A 29 10.15 -16.48 -7.55
N GLY A 30 10.13 -16.63 -8.87
CA GLY A 30 8.95 -17.14 -9.60
C GLY A 30 7.81 -16.15 -9.82
N ARG A 31 8.10 -14.83 -9.82
CA ARG A 31 7.13 -13.73 -10.04
C ARG A 31 5.91 -13.80 -9.12
N ARG A 32 6.10 -13.50 -7.83
CA ARG A 32 4.98 -13.27 -6.91
C ARG A 32 4.38 -11.90 -7.20
N TYR A 33 3.07 -11.83 -7.40
CA TYR A 33 2.40 -10.57 -7.72
C TYR A 33 2.24 -9.71 -6.47
N VAL A 34 2.70 -8.46 -6.57
CA VAL A 34 2.44 -7.42 -5.56
C VAL A 34 1.14 -6.71 -5.92
N MET A 35 1.01 -6.35 -7.20
CA MET A 35 -0.15 -5.63 -7.71
C MET A 35 -0.37 -5.93 -9.19
N GLY A 36 -1.62 -6.13 -9.59
CA GLY A 36 -2.05 -6.17 -10.99
C GLY A 36 -3.17 -5.18 -11.26
N PHE A 37 -3.67 -5.12 -12.49
CA PHE A 37 -4.84 -4.33 -12.84
C PHE A 37 -5.88 -5.18 -13.56
N LYS A 38 -7.15 -4.90 -13.29
CA LYS A 38 -8.27 -5.54 -13.96
C LYS A 38 -9.35 -4.52 -14.26
N ARG A 39 -10.10 -4.75 -15.34
CA ARG A 39 -11.25 -3.92 -15.72
C ARG A 39 -12.26 -3.79 -14.58
N TRP A 40 -12.74 -2.58 -14.32
CA TRP A 40 -13.81 -2.32 -13.35
C TRP A 40 -15.15 -2.19 -14.08
N GLY A 41 -15.95 -3.26 -14.13
CA GLY A 41 -17.22 -3.22 -14.87
C GLY A 41 -16.98 -2.97 -16.37
N MET A 42 -17.66 -1.97 -16.94
CA MET A 42 -17.50 -1.56 -18.35
C MET A 42 -16.59 -0.34 -18.53
N LYS A 43 -16.19 0.34 -17.44
CA LYS A 43 -15.40 1.58 -17.50
C LYS A 43 -14.37 1.62 -16.38
N GLY A 44 -13.12 1.94 -16.73
CA GLY A 44 -12.03 2.07 -15.77
C GLY A 44 -11.37 0.75 -15.39
N ALA A 45 -10.41 0.85 -14.48
CA ALA A 45 -9.63 -0.26 -13.97
C ALA A 45 -9.54 -0.19 -12.44
N GLN A 46 -9.38 -1.34 -11.82
CA GLN A 46 -9.08 -1.47 -10.40
C GLN A 46 -7.74 -2.17 -10.23
N PRO A 47 -6.94 -1.79 -9.23
CA PRO A 47 -5.81 -2.60 -8.84
C PRO A 47 -6.31 -3.92 -8.24
N GLN A 48 -5.46 -4.94 -8.28
CA GLN A 48 -5.64 -6.18 -7.56
C GLN A 48 -4.40 -6.43 -6.72
N PHE A 49 -4.54 -7.01 -5.53
CA PHE A 49 -3.43 -7.28 -4.60
C PHE A 49 -3.45 -8.70 -4.07
N GLN A 50 -2.37 -9.15 -3.43
CA GLN A 50 -2.23 -10.51 -2.88
C GLN A 50 -2.15 -10.50 -1.33
N PRO A 51 -3.26 -10.21 -0.59
CA PRO A 51 -3.22 -9.99 0.87
C PRO A 51 -2.82 -11.23 1.70
N GLU A 52 -2.97 -12.45 1.19
CA GLU A 52 -2.70 -13.71 1.92
C GLU A 52 -1.78 -14.68 1.15
N GLY A 53 -0.96 -14.16 0.23
CA GLY A 53 0.04 -14.98 -0.46
C GLY A 53 -0.53 -15.97 -1.50
N ARG A 54 -1.84 -15.96 -1.79
CA ARG A 54 -2.46 -16.74 -2.87
C ARG A 54 -3.48 -15.91 -3.65
N GLY A 55 -3.22 -15.77 -4.96
CA GLY A 55 -4.15 -15.16 -5.91
C GLY A 55 -4.28 -13.64 -5.76
N LEU A 56 -4.61 -12.99 -6.88
CA LEU A 56 -4.94 -11.57 -6.90
C LEU A 56 -6.40 -11.37 -6.50
N VAL A 57 -6.62 -10.46 -5.56
CA VAL A 57 -7.92 -10.04 -5.04
C VAL A 57 -8.22 -8.64 -5.55
N ASP A 58 -9.39 -8.49 -6.18
CA ASP A 58 -9.91 -7.22 -6.66
C ASP A 58 -9.97 -6.17 -5.53
N ALA A 59 -9.42 -4.98 -5.75
CA ALA A 59 -9.42 -3.93 -4.74
C ALA A 59 -10.82 -3.59 -4.22
N SER A 60 -11.87 -3.71 -5.06
CA SER A 60 -13.27 -3.54 -4.63
C SER A 60 -13.71 -4.42 -3.45
N LYS A 61 -12.98 -5.50 -3.15
CA LYS A 61 -13.20 -6.35 -1.96
C LYS A 61 -12.35 -5.95 -0.75
N LEU A 62 -11.40 -5.06 -0.95
CA LEU A 62 -10.40 -4.64 0.04
C LEU A 62 -10.51 -3.16 0.41
N LEU A 63 -11.34 -2.37 -0.29
CA LEU A 63 -11.49 -0.93 -0.01
C LEU A 63 -11.98 -0.68 1.41
N GLN A 64 -11.40 0.36 2.02
CA GLN A 64 -11.84 0.94 3.29
C GLN A 64 -12.40 2.33 3.03
N PHE A 65 -13.41 2.73 3.79
CA PHE A 65 -14.17 3.96 3.55
C PHE A 65 -13.93 5.02 4.63
N GLU A 66 -14.08 6.29 4.25
CA GLU A 66 -13.88 7.47 5.13
C GLU A 66 -14.95 7.57 6.24
N VAL A 67 -16.17 7.10 5.96
CA VAL A 67 -17.31 7.22 6.87
C VAL A 67 -17.89 5.86 7.23
N GLY A 68 -18.50 5.78 8.41
CA GLY A 68 -19.12 4.57 8.93
C GLY A 68 -18.17 3.72 9.76
N ASP A 69 -18.56 2.47 9.95
CA ASP A 69 -17.79 1.50 10.71
C ASP A 69 -16.46 1.18 9.99
N ARG A 70 -15.35 1.39 10.71
CA ARG A 70 -13.99 1.21 10.19
C ARG A 70 -13.61 -0.24 9.95
N SER A 71 -14.37 -1.22 10.47
CA SER A 71 -14.16 -2.63 10.15
C SER A 71 -14.78 -3.06 8.83
N VAL A 72 -15.67 -2.26 8.25
CA VAL A 72 -16.32 -2.58 6.97
C VAL A 72 -15.31 -2.54 5.84
N ARG A 73 -15.28 -3.61 5.03
CA ARG A 73 -14.35 -3.75 3.92
C ARG A 73 -15.03 -4.16 2.63
N GLY A 74 -14.70 -3.44 1.55
CA GLY A 74 -15.19 -3.71 0.22
C GLY A 74 -16.57 -3.12 -0.06
N VAL A 75 -16.81 -2.88 -1.36
CA VAL A 75 -17.97 -2.11 -1.84
C VAL A 75 -19.30 -2.80 -1.55
N GLU A 76 -19.33 -4.13 -1.64
CA GLU A 76 -20.56 -4.88 -1.40
C GLU A 76 -20.99 -4.84 0.07
N GLU A 77 -20.04 -5.00 0.99
CA GLU A 77 -20.31 -4.91 2.43
C GLU A 77 -20.71 -3.50 2.84
N ALA A 78 -20.01 -2.48 2.34
CA ALA A 78 -20.34 -1.08 2.58
C ALA A 78 -21.77 -0.71 2.14
N ARG A 79 -22.23 -1.21 0.99
CA ARG A 79 -23.60 -0.95 0.52
C ARG A 79 -24.68 -1.61 1.38
N LYS A 80 -24.35 -2.69 2.09
CA LYS A 80 -25.27 -3.39 3.00
C LYS A 80 -25.23 -2.79 4.41
N ASN A 81 -24.13 -2.16 4.78
CA ASN A 81 -23.94 -1.57 6.11
C ASN A 81 -24.42 -0.11 6.12
N GLY A 82 -25.54 0.14 6.80
CA GLY A 82 -26.14 1.48 6.90
C GLY A 82 -25.27 2.55 7.56
N SER A 83 -24.16 2.19 8.21
CA SER A 83 -23.19 3.16 8.74
C SER A 83 -22.35 3.82 7.62
N VAL A 84 -22.14 3.12 6.49
CA VAL A 84 -21.36 3.62 5.36
C VAL A 84 -22.30 4.24 4.33
N TYR A 85 -22.69 5.50 4.55
CA TYR A 85 -23.59 6.21 3.64
C TYR A 85 -22.87 6.83 2.43
N ARG A 86 -21.53 6.86 2.42
CA ARG A 86 -20.70 7.41 1.33
C ARG A 86 -19.50 6.51 1.06
N LEU A 87 -19.17 6.34 -0.23
CA LEU A 87 -18.14 5.40 -0.70
C LEU A 87 -16.78 6.06 -0.96
N ASP A 88 -16.48 7.19 -0.32
CA ASP A 88 -15.16 7.82 -0.39
C ASP A 88 -14.12 6.88 0.25
N ILE A 89 -13.05 6.62 -0.48
CA ILE A 89 -12.04 5.62 -0.15
C ILE A 89 -10.96 6.27 0.72
N ARG A 90 -10.68 5.68 1.89
CA ARG A 90 -9.54 6.06 2.73
C ARG A 90 -8.30 5.20 2.52
N GLY A 91 -8.48 4.00 1.98
CA GLY A 91 -7.38 3.06 1.80
C GLY A 91 -7.80 1.70 1.28
N ILE A 92 -6.81 0.81 1.15
CA ILE A 92 -6.97 -0.57 0.72
C ILE A 92 -6.38 -1.46 1.82
N ASP A 93 -7.18 -2.39 2.31
CA ASP A 93 -6.74 -3.36 3.32
C ASP A 93 -5.86 -4.45 2.69
N CYS A 94 -4.63 -4.07 2.38
CA CYS A 94 -3.57 -4.95 1.94
C CYS A 94 -2.21 -4.40 2.40
N PRO A 95 -1.31 -5.24 2.97
CA PRO A 95 0.03 -4.80 3.35
C PRO A 95 0.81 -4.12 2.22
N ASP A 96 0.73 -4.67 1.00
CA ASP A 96 1.44 -4.12 -0.16
C ASP A 96 0.88 -2.75 -0.56
N ALA A 97 -0.45 -2.58 -0.54
CA ALA A 97 -1.08 -1.29 -0.83
C ALA A 97 -0.69 -0.22 0.18
N ARG A 98 -0.61 -0.57 1.47
CA ARG A 98 -0.17 0.34 2.53
C ARG A 98 1.29 0.75 2.35
N LEU A 99 2.18 -0.21 2.07
CA LEU A 99 3.59 0.07 1.79
C LEU A 99 3.75 1.00 0.57
N ILE A 100 3.00 0.77 -0.50
CA ILE A 100 2.99 1.66 -1.68
C ILE A 100 2.52 3.06 -1.30
N SER A 101 1.44 3.20 -0.53
CA SER A 101 0.93 4.52 -0.10
C SER A 101 1.85 5.27 0.86
N ALA A 102 2.71 4.55 1.58
CA ALA A 102 3.70 5.10 2.49
C ALA A 102 5.04 5.42 1.81
N SER A 103 5.22 5.07 0.53
CA SER A 103 6.51 5.19 -0.14
C SER A 103 7.08 6.62 -0.17
N PRO A 104 6.29 7.70 -0.37
CA PRO A 104 6.82 9.05 -0.31
C PRO A 104 7.34 9.40 1.09
N ASP A 105 6.53 9.18 2.13
CA ASP A 105 6.89 9.46 3.52
C ASP A 105 8.14 8.67 3.96
N LEU A 106 8.26 7.42 3.53
CA LEU A 106 9.44 6.59 3.77
C LEU A 106 10.69 7.13 3.05
N ALA A 107 10.54 7.57 1.80
CA ALA A 107 11.64 8.14 1.05
C ALA A 107 12.12 9.46 1.66
N GLU A 108 11.19 10.34 2.05
CA GLU A 108 11.50 11.60 2.74
C GLU A 108 12.20 11.37 4.07
N ALA A 109 11.69 10.47 4.92
CA ALA A 109 12.30 10.19 6.21
C ALA A 109 13.72 9.61 6.07
N LEU A 110 13.96 8.77 5.06
CA LEU A 110 15.30 8.28 4.76
C LEU A 110 16.21 9.38 4.23
N ASP A 111 15.70 10.27 3.37
CA ASP A 111 16.48 11.39 2.85
C ASP A 111 16.90 12.36 3.97
N GLU A 112 15.99 12.67 4.90
CA GLU A 112 16.28 13.47 6.09
C GLU A 112 17.39 12.86 6.97
N ILE A 113 17.37 11.54 7.17
CA ILE A 113 18.41 10.83 7.91
C ILE A 113 19.76 10.91 7.16
N MET A 114 19.76 10.69 5.85
CA MET A 114 20.98 10.66 5.03
C MET A 114 21.61 12.05 4.87
N ASN A 115 20.80 13.11 4.88
CA ASN A 115 21.23 14.50 4.68
C ASN A 115 21.25 15.30 5.99
N TYR A 116 21.24 14.63 7.15
CA TYR A 116 21.25 15.29 8.45
C TYR A 116 22.52 16.14 8.66
N GLN A 117 22.34 17.42 9.01
CA GLN A 117 23.45 18.37 9.16
C GLN A 117 23.82 18.69 10.63
N GLY A 118 23.27 17.96 11.61
CA GLY A 118 23.33 18.27 13.05
C GLY A 118 24.68 18.08 13.76
N GLY A 119 25.81 18.42 13.12
CA GLY A 119 27.10 18.50 13.77
C GLY A 119 27.67 17.16 14.24
N ALA A 120 28.06 17.05 15.52
CA ALA A 120 28.66 15.85 16.10
C ALA A 120 27.64 14.76 16.51
N ASP A 121 26.35 15.09 16.49
CA ASP A 121 25.26 14.23 16.92
C ASP A 121 24.71 13.41 15.75
N SER A 122 24.16 12.22 16.02
CA SER A 122 23.54 11.38 15.00
C SER A 122 22.14 11.87 14.66
N ALA A 123 21.71 11.69 13.40
CA ALA A 123 20.31 11.82 13.01
C ALA A 123 19.37 10.92 13.86
N LEU A 124 19.92 9.82 14.41
CA LEU A 124 19.21 8.90 15.28
C LEU A 124 19.03 9.41 16.71
N ASP A 125 19.74 10.47 17.10
CA ASP A 125 19.60 11.14 18.40
C ASP A 125 18.61 12.32 18.33
N ASP A 126 18.27 12.78 17.12
CA ASP A 126 17.29 13.84 16.90
C ASP A 126 15.85 13.31 17.03
N PRO A 127 15.08 13.75 18.06
CA PRO A 127 13.74 13.24 18.30
C PRO A 127 12.78 13.47 17.13
N TYR A 128 12.92 14.58 16.41
CA TYR A 128 12.04 14.93 15.30
C TYR A 128 12.24 13.99 14.11
N ILE A 129 13.51 13.73 13.76
CA ILE A 129 13.88 12.83 12.65
C ILE A 129 13.41 11.40 12.95
N VAL A 130 13.64 10.94 14.19
CA VAL A 130 13.22 9.60 14.62
C VAL A 130 11.70 9.47 14.65
N GLU A 131 10.97 10.49 15.11
CA GLU A 131 9.50 10.48 15.13
C GLU A 131 8.92 10.40 13.72
N ARG A 132 9.44 11.21 12.79
CA ARG A 132 9.06 11.15 11.36
C ARG A 132 9.30 9.77 10.75
N ALA A 133 10.47 9.19 10.97
CA ALA A 133 10.80 7.85 10.48
C ALA A 133 9.88 6.77 11.08
N ARG A 134 9.54 6.89 12.37
CA ARG A 134 8.58 5.98 13.04
C ARG A 134 7.18 6.11 12.46
N ALA A 135 6.69 7.34 12.26
CA ALA A 135 5.38 7.60 11.66
C ALA A 135 5.26 7.01 10.24
N ALA A 136 6.28 7.20 9.40
CA ALA A 136 6.32 6.61 8.06
C ALA A 136 6.29 5.07 8.10
N LEU A 137 7.06 4.47 9.02
CA LEU A 137 7.05 3.01 9.23
C LEU A 137 5.70 2.50 9.77
N ALA A 138 5.07 3.23 10.69
CA ALA A 138 3.75 2.90 11.23
C ALA A 138 2.69 2.90 10.12
N LYS A 139 2.67 3.94 9.28
CA LYS A 139 1.81 4.02 8.08
C LYS A 139 2.02 2.83 7.15
N ALA A 140 3.27 2.50 6.83
CA ALA A 140 3.60 1.36 5.97
C ALA A 140 3.11 0.02 6.54
N LYS A 141 3.16 -0.15 7.86
CA LYS A 141 2.66 -1.35 8.55
C LYS A 141 1.13 -1.36 8.72
N GLY A 142 0.48 -0.21 8.59
CA GLY A 142 -0.94 -0.03 8.93
C GLY A 142 -1.19 0.05 10.43
N GLU A 143 -0.18 0.47 11.19
CA GLU A 143 -0.29 0.76 12.62
C GLU A 143 -0.85 2.18 12.80
N PRO A 144 -1.56 2.46 13.91
CA PRO A 144 -1.90 3.84 14.26
C PRO A 144 -0.61 4.66 14.40
N ALA A 145 -0.58 5.81 13.73
CA ALA A 145 0.51 6.78 13.85
C ALA A 145 0.52 7.41 15.25
#